data_AF-A0A3C2AKJ5-F1
#
_entry.id   AF-A0A3C2AKJ5-F1
#
_cell.length_a   1.000
_cell.length_b   1.000
_cell.length_c   1.000
_cell.angle_alpha   90.00
_cell.angle_beta   90.00
_cell.angle_gamma   90.00
#
_symmetry.space_group_name_H-M   'P 1'
#
loop_
_entity.id
_entity.type
_entity.pdbx_description
1 polymer ?
#
loop_
_entity_poly.entity_id
_entity_poly.type
_entity_poly.pdbx_seq_one_letter_code
_entity_poly.pdbx_strand_id
1 'polypeptide(L)'
;MSVSKILVAMLSMFSIGLLIASFFVEKSNEIYRLISFYDTGLCLLFAVDFYTEFKSATNKWRYFFTIGWLDLLSSIPVIHELRFARVFRVLRIIRVVKSLKLLAEFLKADKKKSMYALIVLIIILSVIVTSASVLYVEQHTDTGNIKTAEDALWWTFITITTVGYGDYYPVTNVGKLIASLLIMTGLVGFGALISFLNDRMESLK
;
A
#
# COMPACT_ATOMS: atom_id res chain seq x y z
N MET A 1 14.45 15.80 -3.14
CA MET A 1 13.98 14.41 -2.97
C MET A 1 12.66 14.23 -3.70
N SER A 2 12.47 13.15 -4.46
CA SER A 2 11.21 12.90 -5.19
C SER A 2 10.15 12.36 -4.24
N VAL A 3 8.90 12.84 -4.35
CA VAL A 3 7.72 12.38 -3.58
C VAL A 3 7.57 10.86 -3.64
N SER A 4 7.87 10.27 -4.80
CA SER A 4 7.84 8.82 -5.02
C SER A 4 8.76 8.04 -4.06
N LYS A 5 9.96 8.53 -3.74
CA LYS A 5 10.89 7.83 -2.83
C LYS A 5 10.36 7.76 -1.40
N ILE A 6 9.61 8.77 -1.00
CA ILE A 6 9.05 8.89 0.35
C ILE A 6 7.84 7.98 0.48
N LEU A 7 6.98 7.98 -0.53
CA LEU A 7 5.87 7.03 -0.62
C LEU A 7 6.38 5.59 -0.57
N VAL A 8 7.40 5.24 -1.36
CA VAL A 8 8.02 3.90 -1.33
C VAL A 8 8.59 3.58 0.06
N ALA A 9 9.25 4.54 0.71
CA ALA A 9 9.76 4.35 2.07
C ALA A 9 8.63 4.07 3.08
N MET A 10 7.56 4.85 3.06
CA MET A 10 6.42 4.67 3.98
C MET A 10 5.65 3.37 3.70
N LEU A 11 5.43 3.03 2.43
CA LEU A 11 4.82 1.76 2.02
C LEU A 11 5.69 0.56 2.39
N SER A 12 7.02 0.70 2.40
CA SER A 12 7.91 -0.37 2.84
C SER A 12 7.76 -0.67 4.35
N MET A 13 7.60 0.37 5.18
CA MET A 13 7.32 0.18 6.61
C MET A 13 5.97 -0.52 6.81
N PHE A 14 4.96 -0.11 6.04
CA PHE A 14 3.65 -0.74 6.08
C PHE A 14 3.66 -2.20 5.60
N SER A 15 4.44 -2.53 4.56
CA SER A 15 4.60 -3.90 4.07
C SER A 15 5.10 -4.87 5.15
N ILE A 16 5.91 -4.38 6.09
CA ILE A 16 6.38 -5.17 7.22
C ILE A 16 5.27 -5.35 8.26
N GLY A 17 4.43 -4.33 8.48
CA GLY A 17 3.23 -4.46 9.30
C GLY A 17 2.28 -5.54 8.77
N LEU A 18 2.02 -5.55 7.46
CA LEU A 18 1.24 -6.60 6.80
C LEU A 18 1.88 -7.98 6.96
N LEU A 19 3.19 -8.05 6.82
CA LEU A 19 3.95 -9.28 6.99
C LEU A 19 3.85 -9.82 8.42
N ILE A 20 3.97 -8.95 9.43
CA ILE A 20 3.77 -9.32 10.84
C ILE A 20 2.34 -9.80 11.06
N ALA A 21 1.33 -9.08 10.55
CA ALA A 21 -0.06 -9.48 10.64
C ALA A 21 -0.30 -10.87 10.03
N SER A 22 0.34 -11.18 8.90
CA SER A 22 0.23 -12.48 8.22
C SER A 22 0.73 -13.68 9.05
N PHE A 23 1.53 -13.46 10.10
CA PHE A 23 1.97 -14.52 11.01
C PHE A 23 0.90 -14.90 12.04
N PHE A 24 -0.03 -14.00 12.35
CA PHE A 24 -1.11 -14.22 13.32
C PHE A 24 -2.39 -14.76 12.69
N VAL A 25 -2.50 -14.73 11.36
CA VAL A 25 -3.70 -15.16 10.62
C VAL A 25 -3.48 -16.54 10.01
N GLU A 26 -4.44 -17.44 10.19
CA GLU A 26 -4.43 -18.75 9.56
C GLU A 26 -4.44 -18.65 8.03
N LYS A 27 -3.64 -19.49 7.36
CA LYS A 27 -3.47 -19.42 5.89
C LYS A 27 -4.73 -19.76 5.10
N SER A 28 -5.65 -20.50 5.69
CA SER A 28 -6.95 -20.86 5.11
C SER A 28 -7.95 -19.70 5.11
N ASN A 29 -7.65 -18.61 5.82
CA ASN A 29 -8.56 -17.49 6.00
C ASN A 29 -8.52 -16.53 4.80
N GLU A 30 -9.67 -15.98 4.42
CA GLU A 30 -9.80 -14.94 3.39
C GLU A 30 -8.98 -13.68 3.73
N ILE A 31 -8.81 -13.38 5.01
CA ILE A 31 -7.94 -12.27 5.45
C ILE A 31 -6.48 -12.53 5.07
N TYR A 32 -6.01 -13.78 5.13
CA TYR A 32 -4.65 -14.12 4.70
C TYR A 32 -4.49 -13.92 3.20
N ARG A 33 -5.49 -14.33 2.41
CA ARG A 33 -5.52 -14.08 0.95
C ARG A 33 -5.49 -12.58 0.64
N LEU A 34 -6.28 -11.80 1.35
CA LEU A 34 -6.31 -10.34 1.22
C LEU A 34 -4.94 -9.70 1.51
N ILE A 35 -4.31 -10.10 2.62
CA ILE A 35 -2.95 -9.66 2.96
C ILE A 35 -1.96 -10.06 1.86
N SER A 36 -2.08 -11.27 1.31
CA SER A 36 -1.24 -11.77 0.21
C SER A 36 -1.41 -10.95 -1.07
N PHE A 37 -2.62 -10.49 -1.40
CA PHE A 37 -2.84 -9.60 -2.54
C PHE A 37 -2.14 -8.26 -2.35
N TYR A 38 -2.28 -7.65 -1.17
CA TYR A 38 -1.59 -6.39 -0.87
C TYR A 38 -0.08 -6.55 -0.85
N ASP A 39 0.46 -7.62 -0.25
CA ASP A 39 1.89 -7.89 -0.24
C ASP A 39 2.44 -8.02 -1.66
N THR A 40 1.74 -8.76 -2.52
CA THR A 40 2.12 -8.95 -3.92
C THR A 40 2.11 -7.62 -4.68
N GLY A 41 1.06 -6.81 -4.51
CA GLY A 41 0.99 -5.48 -5.12
C GLY A 41 2.12 -4.55 -4.68
N LEU A 42 2.44 -4.53 -3.38
CA LEU A 42 3.56 -3.76 -2.83
C LEU A 42 4.91 -4.25 -3.38
N CYS A 43 5.09 -5.56 -3.52
CA CYS A 43 6.30 -6.13 -4.13
C CYS A 43 6.49 -5.71 -5.58
N LEU A 44 5.41 -5.74 -6.39
CA LEU A 44 5.45 -5.27 -7.77
C LEU A 44 5.81 -3.78 -7.85
N LEU A 45 5.22 -2.94 -6.98
CA LEU A 45 5.58 -1.52 -6.88
C LEU A 45 7.07 -1.35 -6.55
N PHE A 46 7.58 -2.12 -5.60
CA PHE A 46 9.00 -2.11 -5.23
C PHE A 46 9.93 -2.62 -6.33
N ALA A 47 9.47 -3.57 -7.15
CA ALA A 47 10.22 -4.07 -8.30
C ALA A 47 10.34 -2.99 -9.38
N VAL A 48 9.25 -2.25 -9.62
CA VAL A 48 9.25 -1.09 -10.52
C VAL A 48 10.20 -0.01 -10.01
N ASP A 49 10.13 0.33 -8.72
CA ASP A 49 11.04 1.29 -8.08
C ASP A 49 12.52 0.89 -8.25
N PHE A 50 12.87 -0.36 -7.91
CA PHE A 50 14.20 -0.91 -8.13
C PHE A 50 14.65 -0.79 -9.60
N TYR A 51 13.78 -1.17 -10.54
CA TYR A 51 14.10 -1.13 -11.97
C TYR A 51 14.37 0.31 -12.45
N THR A 52 13.61 1.29 -11.96
CA THR A 52 13.82 2.70 -12.31
C THR A 52 15.15 3.23 -11.75
N GLU A 53 15.50 2.90 -10.51
CA GLU A 53 16.80 3.28 -9.92
C GLU A 53 17.96 2.58 -10.64
N PHE A 54 17.81 1.30 -10.98
CA PHE A 54 18.82 0.54 -11.70
C PHE A 54 19.13 1.14 -13.09
N LYS A 55 18.11 1.60 -13.82
CA LYS A 55 18.29 2.29 -15.11
C LYS A 55 18.92 3.67 -14.98
N SER A 56 18.58 4.40 -13.92
CA SER A 56 19.03 5.77 -13.71
C SER A 56 20.45 5.85 -13.13
N ALA A 57 21.00 4.74 -12.63
CA ALA A 57 22.34 4.68 -12.07
C ALA A 57 23.42 4.81 -13.15
N THR A 58 24.28 5.82 -13.03
CA THR A 58 25.42 6.07 -13.92
C THR A 58 26.40 4.88 -13.98
N ASN A 59 26.58 4.17 -12.86
CA ASN A 59 27.39 2.97 -12.76
C ASN A 59 26.58 1.79 -12.18
N LYS A 60 25.97 1.00 -13.07
CA LYS A 60 25.08 -0.12 -12.73
C LYS A 60 25.73 -1.14 -11.79
N TRP A 61 27.00 -1.48 -12.03
CA TRP A 61 27.75 -2.45 -11.22
C TRP A 61 28.00 -1.97 -9.79
N ARG A 62 28.39 -0.70 -9.62
CA ARG A 62 28.58 -0.11 -8.29
C ARG A 62 27.26 -0.02 -7.52
N TYR A 63 26.17 0.33 -8.19
CA TYR A 63 24.84 0.34 -7.60
C TYR A 63 24.38 -1.05 -7.17
N PHE A 64 24.53 -2.05 -8.05
CA PHE A 64 24.10 -3.43 -7.77
C PHE A 64 24.82 -4.04 -6.57
N PHE A 65 26.16 -3.91 -6.47
CA PHE A 65 26.94 -4.50 -5.37
C PHE A 65 26.91 -3.73 -4.05
N THR A 66 26.40 -2.49 -4.03
CA THR A 66 26.24 -1.74 -2.78
C THR A 66 24.86 -1.94 -2.17
N ILE A 67 23.80 -1.64 -2.93
CA ILE A 67 22.42 -1.60 -2.41
C ILE A 67 21.44 -2.31 -3.36
N GLY A 68 21.71 -2.33 -4.66
CA GLY A 68 20.76 -2.82 -5.67
C GLY A 68 20.40 -4.31 -5.54
N TRP A 69 21.33 -5.17 -5.12
CA TRP A 69 21.03 -6.59 -4.90
C TRP A 69 19.99 -6.80 -3.78
N LEU A 70 20.01 -5.95 -2.75
CA LEU A 70 19.03 -5.96 -1.65
C LEU A 70 17.67 -5.42 -2.10
N ASP A 71 17.65 -4.33 -2.86
CA ASP A 71 16.42 -3.76 -3.39
C ASP A 71 15.72 -4.77 -4.32
N LEU A 72 16.49 -5.50 -5.15
CA LEU A 72 15.99 -6.61 -5.97
C LEU A 72 15.40 -7.74 -5.13
N LEU A 73 16.15 -8.26 -4.15
CA LEU A 73 15.70 -9.35 -3.29
C LEU A 73 14.43 -9.00 -2.49
N SER A 74 14.31 -7.74 -2.07
CA SER A 74 13.15 -7.25 -1.33
C SER A 74 11.89 -7.10 -2.19
N SER A 75 12.07 -6.98 -3.51
CA SER A 75 10.98 -6.83 -4.49
C SER A 75 10.37 -8.15 -4.97
N ILE A 76 10.94 -9.29 -4.57
CA ILE A 76 10.44 -10.60 -4.94
C ILE A 76 9.12 -10.86 -4.18
N PRO A 77 8.00 -11.11 -4.90
CA PRO A 77 6.72 -11.39 -4.28
C PRO A 77 6.74 -12.72 -3.52
N VAL A 78 5.86 -12.84 -2.52
CA VAL A 78 5.68 -14.07 -1.75
C VAL A 78 4.96 -15.11 -2.61
N ILE A 79 5.74 -15.83 -3.42
CA ILE A 79 5.21 -16.98 -4.19
C ILE A 79 5.04 -18.15 -3.21
N HIS A 80 3.83 -18.71 -3.16
CA HIS A 80 3.35 -19.71 -2.19
C HIS A 80 4.23 -20.98 -2.09
N GLU A 81 4.91 -21.35 -3.17
CA GLU A 81 5.64 -22.62 -3.32
C GLU A 81 7.10 -22.57 -2.82
N LEU A 82 7.69 -21.38 -2.74
CA LEU A 82 9.13 -21.27 -2.48
C LEU A 82 9.38 -21.18 -0.97
N ARG A 83 9.69 -22.32 -0.33
CA ARG A 83 10.11 -22.38 1.08
C ARG A 83 11.25 -21.39 1.40
N PHE A 84 12.16 -21.15 0.45
CA PHE A 84 13.27 -20.20 0.56
C PHE A 84 12.85 -18.72 0.52
N ALA A 85 11.67 -18.40 -0.03
CA ALA A 85 11.14 -17.03 -0.05
C ALA A 85 10.90 -16.48 1.37
N ARG A 86 10.82 -17.34 2.39
CA ARG A 86 10.77 -16.93 3.81
C ARG A 86 12.02 -16.21 4.28
N VAL A 87 13.20 -16.53 3.76
CA VAL A 87 14.45 -15.84 4.17
C VAL A 87 14.50 -14.42 3.60
N PHE A 88 13.99 -14.24 2.37
CA PHE A 88 13.90 -12.93 1.73
C PHE A 88 12.94 -11.97 2.46
N ARG A 89 12.01 -12.49 3.28
CA ARG A 89 11.14 -11.68 4.15
C ARG A 89 11.94 -10.87 5.17
N VAL A 90 12.95 -11.47 5.80
CA VAL A 90 13.78 -10.80 6.81
C VAL A 90 14.64 -9.73 6.17
N LEU A 91 15.04 -9.90 4.91
CA LEU A 91 15.81 -8.89 4.17
C LEU A 91 15.03 -7.59 3.95
N ARG A 92 13.69 -7.60 4.02
CA ARG A 92 12.87 -6.38 3.95
C ARG A 92 13.12 -5.43 5.12
N ILE A 93 13.54 -5.92 6.29
CA ILE A 93 13.92 -5.08 7.44
C ILE A 93 15.07 -4.12 7.10
N ILE A 94 15.99 -4.53 6.22
CA ILE A 94 17.13 -3.68 5.82
C ILE A 94 16.63 -2.43 5.06
N ARG A 95 15.53 -2.57 4.30
CA ARG A 95 14.88 -1.43 3.62
C ARG A 95 14.30 -0.42 4.62
N VAL A 96 13.88 -0.84 5.82
CA VAL A 96 13.42 0.07 6.88
C VAL A 96 14.52 1.05 7.28
N VAL A 97 15.76 0.60 7.37
CA VAL A 97 16.89 1.48 7.73
C VAL A 97 17.05 2.59 6.68
N LYS A 98 16.91 2.26 5.39
CA LYS A 98 16.88 3.22 4.27
C LYS A 98 15.65 4.15 4.40
N SER A 99 14.48 3.60 4.71
CA SER A 99 13.22 4.34 4.88
C SER A 99 13.25 5.30 6.06
N LEU A 100 13.88 4.95 7.18
CA LEU A 100 14.07 5.82 8.34
C LEU A 100 14.97 7.01 8.00
N LYS A 101 16.04 6.80 7.23
CA LYS A 101 16.90 7.89 6.74
C LYS A 101 16.13 8.84 5.82
N LEU A 102 15.33 8.29 4.90
CA LEU A 102 14.47 9.06 3.99
C LEU A 102 13.38 9.84 4.75
N LEU A 103 12.84 9.25 5.83
CA LEU A 103 11.84 9.89 6.69
C LEU A 103 12.46 11.03 7.53
N ALA A 104 13.69 10.86 8.01
CA ALA A 104 14.44 11.93 8.68
C ALA A 104 14.77 13.10 7.73
N GLU A 105 15.08 12.81 6.46
CA GLU A 105 15.25 13.82 5.42
C GLU A 105 13.91 14.47 5.03
N PHE A 106 12.81 13.73 5.09
CA PHE A 106 11.46 14.24 4.83
C PHE A 106 10.97 15.24 5.88
N LEU A 107 11.24 14.99 7.16
CA LEU A 107 10.93 15.94 8.24
C LEU A 107 11.66 17.28 8.06
N LYS A 108 12.76 17.28 7.29
CA LYS A 108 13.54 18.46 6.92
C LYS A 108 13.15 19.03 5.55
N ALA A 109 12.29 18.33 4.79
CA ALA A 109 11.92 18.69 3.44
C ALA A 109 10.71 19.64 3.41
N ASP A 110 10.53 20.26 2.25
CA ASP A 110 9.51 21.28 1.97
C ASP A 110 8.08 20.82 2.30
N LYS A 111 7.34 21.64 3.08
CA LYS A 111 6.05 21.27 3.69
C LYS A 111 4.98 20.88 2.67
N LYS A 112 4.96 21.52 1.49
CA LYS A 112 3.94 21.27 0.45
C LYS A 112 4.10 19.91 -0.22
N LYS A 113 5.32 19.53 -0.62
CA LYS A 113 5.59 18.20 -1.21
C LYS A 113 5.35 17.08 -0.21
N SER A 114 5.60 17.38 1.07
CA SER A 114 5.37 16.47 2.18
C SER A 114 3.88 16.14 2.38
N MET A 115 3.04 17.16 2.28
CA MET A 115 1.58 17.02 2.42
C MET A 115 0.97 16.11 1.36
N TYR A 116 1.31 16.27 0.08
CA TYR A 116 0.77 15.43 -0.99
C TYR A 116 1.17 13.95 -0.85
N ALA A 117 2.41 13.68 -0.46
CA ALA A 117 2.88 12.32 -0.17
C ALA A 117 2.07 11.68 0.97
N LEU A 118 1.81 12.45 2.03
CA LEU A 118 1.06 11.97 3.19
C LEU A 118 -0.40 11.67 2.85
N ILE A 119 -1.04 12.48 2.01
CA ILE A 119 -2.42 12.26 1.57
C ILE A 119 -2.51 10.97 0.74
N VAL A 120 -1.63 10.78 -0.25
CA VAL A 120 -1.61 9.55 -1.05
C VAL A 120 -1.39 8.32 -0.16
N LEU A 121 -0.51 8.42 0.84
CA LEU A 121 -0.33 7.35 1.81
C LEU A 121 -1.62 7.07 2.60
N ILE A 122 -2.29 8.09 3.13
CA ILE A 122 -3.54 7.93 3.88
C ILE A 122 -4.59 7.21 3.04
N ILE A 123 -4.71 7.54 1.75
CA ILE A 123 -5.65 6.87 0.82
C ILE A 123 -5.27 5.39 0.66
N ILE A 124 -4.00 5.07 0.43
CA ILE A 124 -3.58 3.67 0.27
C ILE A 124 -3.83 2.89 1.56
N LEU A 125 -3.48 3.47 2.71
CA LEU A 125 -3.69 2.83 4.02
C LEU A 125 -5.17 2.64 4.34
N SER A 126 -6.02 3.63 4.02
CA SER A 126 -7.45 3.52 4.26
C SER A 126 -8.07 2.40 3.42
N VAL A 127 -7.66 2.23 2.17
CA VAL A 127 -8.09 1.10 1.32
C VAL A 127 -7.71 -0.24 1.97
N ILE A 128 -6.47 -0.37 2.44
CA ILE A 128 -5.99 -1.64 3.02
C ILE A 128 -6.67 -1.98 4.34
N VAL A 129 -6.79 -0.98 5.23
CA VAL A 129 -7.41 -1.18 6.54
C VAL A 129 -8.90 -1.43 6.40
N THR A 130 -9.58 -0.69 5.54
CA THR A 130 -11.04 -0.81 5.38
C THR A 130 -11.42 -2.13 4.74
N SER A 131 -10.71 -2.57 3.68
CA SER A 131 -10.99 -3.86 3.04
C SER A 131 -10.80 -5.03 4.02
N ALA A 132 -9.75 -5.00 4.84
CA ALA A 132 -9.51 -6.04 5.84
C ALA A 132 -10.55 -5.99 6.97
N SER A 133 -10.90 -4.80 7.42
CA SER A 133 -11.87 -4.61 8.52
C SER A 133 -13.28 -4.99 8.08
N VAL A 134 -13.71 -4.58 6.89
CA VAL A 134 -15.04 -4.92 6.36
C VAL A 134 -15.16 -6.42 6.09
N LEU A 135 -14.11 -7.04 5.54
CA LEU A 135 -14.08 -8.49 5.37
C LEU A 135 -14.18 -9.21 6.72
N TYR A 136 -13.41 -8.76 7.72
CA TYR A 136 -13.44 -9.35 9.05
C TYR A 136 -14.85 -9.36 9.66
N VAL A 137 -15.59 -8.25 9.54
CA VAL A 137 -16.91 -8.10 10.16
C VAL A 137 -18.06 -8.70 9.33
N GLU A 138 -17.96 -8.73 8.00
CA GLU A 138 -19.05 -9.18 7.11
C GLU A 138 -18.92 -10.67 6.69
N GLN A 139 -17.70 -11.24 6.67
CA GLN A 139 -17.46 -12.57 6.09
C GLN A 139 -18.27 -13.68 6.79
N HIS A 140 -18.53 -13.56 8.08
CA HIS A 140 -19.26 -14.58 8.87
C HIS A 140 -20.75 -14.26 9.09
N THR A 141 -21.29 -13.18 8.50
CA THR A 141 -22.70 -12.80 8.68
C THR A 141 -23.60 -13.46 7.64
N ASP A 142 -24.70 -14.11 8.01
CA ASP A 142 -25.58 -14.80 7.05
C ASP A 142 -26.19 -13.88 5.96
N THR A 143 -26.31 -12.59 6.25
CA THR A 143 -26.93 -11.59 5.36
C THR A 143 -25.93 -10.76 4.54
N GLY A 144 -24.63 -10.84 4.84
CA GLY A 144 -23.60 -10.05 4.15
C GLY A 144 -23.21 -10.66 2.80
N ASN A 145 -22.89 -9.84 1.81
CA ASN A 145 -22.43 -10.29 0.49
C ASN A 145 -20.90 -10.19 0.30
N ILE A 146 -20.18 -9.52 1.19
CA ILE A 146 -18.71 -9.47 1.19
C ILE A 146 -18.17 -10.69 1.92
N LYS A 147 -17.71 -11.70 1.16
CA LYS A 147 -17.27 -12.99 1.72
C LYS A 147 -15.82 -13.33 1.44
N THR A 148 -15.30 -12.87 0.31
CA THR A 148 -13.94 -13.19 -0.12
C THR A 148 -13.03 -11.97 -0.10
N ALA A 149 -11.72 -12.23 -0.14
CA ALA A 149 -10.72 -11.18 -0.28
C ALA A 149 -10.96 -10.29 -1.51
N GLU A 150 -11.37 -10.88 -2.63
CA GLU A 150 -11.65 -10.20 -3.89
C GLU A 150 -12.87 -9.28 -3.76
N ASP A 151 -13.95 -9.76 -3.13
CA ASP A 151 -15.16 -8.95 -2.92
C ASP A 151 -14.83 -7.70 -2.10
N ALA A 152 -14.05 -7.86 -1.03
CA ALA A 152 -13.65 -6.76 -0.16
C ALA A 152 -12.73 -5.75 -0.87
N LEU A 153 -11.78 -6.23 -1.68
CA LEU A 153 -10.91 -5.38 -2.50
C LEU A 153 -11.72 -4.58 -3.52
N TRP A 154 -12.55 -5.28 -4.28
CA TRP A 154 -13.40 -4.70 -5.30
C TRP A 154 -14.31 -3.63 -4.71
N TRP A 155 -15.06 -3.98 -3.67
CA TRP A 155 -15.96 -3.07 -2.98
C TRP A 155 -15.24 -1.81 -2.48
N THR A 156 -14.10 -1.99 -1.81
CA THR A 156 -13.34 -0.86 -1.26
C THR A 156 -12.87 0.07 -2.37
N PHE A 157 -12.40 -0.49 -3.49
CA PHE A 157 -11.92 0.28 -4.64
C PHE A 157 -13.04 1.08 -5.32
N ILE A 158 -14.19 0.46 -5.63
CA ILE A 158 -15.31 1.16 -6.26
C ILE A 158 -15.96 2.18 -5.32
N THR A 159 -15.88 1.96 -4.01
CA THR A 159 -16.47 2.86 -3.00
C THR A 159 -15.59 4.09 -2.77
N ILE A 160 -14.27 3.91 -2.59
CA ILE A 160 -13.36 5.06 -2.39
C ILE A 160 -13.26 5.94 -3.64
N THR A 161 -13.41 5.34 -4.82
CA THR A 161 -13.47 6.05 -6.11
C THR A 161 -14.84 6.66 -6.40
N THR A 162 -15.80 6.53 -5.47
CA THR A 162 -17.18 7.06 -5.57
C THR A 162 -18.00 6.50 -6.73
N VAL A 163 -17.61 5.35 -7.31
CA VAL A 163 -18.37 4.67 -8.38
C VAL A 163 -19.58 3.95 -7.82
N GLY A 164 -19.37 3.08 -6.83
CA GLY A 164 -20.45 2.42 -6.07
C GLY A 164 -21.48 1.64 -6.90
N TYR A 165 -21.07 0.55 -7.56
CA TYR A 165 -22.00 -0.29 -8.34
C TYR A 165 -23.13 -0.92 -7.53
N GLY A 166 -22.93 -1.13 -6.22
CA GLY A 166 -23.95 -1.67 -5.31
C GLY A 166 -24.11 -3.20 -5.38
N ASP A 167 -23.23 -3.90 -6.08
CA ASP A 167 -23.12 -5.36 -6.13
C ASP A 167 -22.65 -5.95 -4.79
N TYR A 168 -21.71 -5.28 -4.13
CA TYR A 168 -21.24 -5.59 -2.78
C TYR A 168 -21.43 -4.39 -1.86
N TYR A 169 -21.80 -4.63 -0.59
CA TYR A 169 -21.91 -3.57 0.41
C TYR A 169 -22.02 -4.15 1.84
N PRO A 170 -21.48 -3.46 2.86
CA PRO A 170 -21.61 -3.90 4.24
C PRO A 170 -23.04 -3.75 4.72
N VAL A 171 -23.57 -4.81 5.35
CA VAL A 171 -24.93 -4.80 5.91
C VAL A 171 -24.92 -4.57 7.42
N THR A 172 -23.82 -4.90 8.10
CA THR A 172 -23.70 -4.75 9.55
C THR A 172 -23.54 -3.29 9.96
N ASN A 173 -23.96 -2.95 11.18
CA ASN A 173 -23.80 -1.59 11.72
C ASN A 173 -22.33 -1.17 11.78
N VAL A 174 -21.45 -2.10 12.16
CA VAL A 174 -20.00 -1.85 12.22
C VAL A 174 -19.42 -1.68 10.81
N GLY A 175 -19.82 -2.54 9.86
CA GLY A 175 -19.41 -2.42 8.46
C GLY A 175 -19.84 -1.09 7.82
N LYS A 176 -21.05 -0.60 8.12
CA LYS A 176 -21.54 0.72 7.67
C LYS A 176 -20.76 1.89 8.28
N LEU A 177 -20.35 1.79 9.54
CA LEU A 177 -19.47 2.78 10.17
C LEU A 177 -18.11 2.83 9.48
N ILE A 178 -17.51 1.66 9.22
CA ILE A 178 -16.25 1.52 8.48
C ILE A 178 -16.38 2.11 7.07
N ALA A 179 -17.46 1.80 6.35
CA ALA A 179 -17.74 2.35 5.03
C ALA A 179 -17.84 3.88 5.04
N SER A 180 -18.47 4.45 6.06
CA SER A 180 -18.60 5.91 6.20
C SER A 180 -17.22 6.59 6.30
N LEU A 181 -16.29 6.00 7.04
CA LEU A 181 -14.91 6.50 7.13
C LEU A 181 -14.16 6.39 5.80
N LEU A 182 -14.37 5.30 5.05
CA LEU A 182 -13.79 5.12 3.72
C LEU A 182 -14.28 6.21 2.76
N ILE A 183 -15.59 6.45 2.72
CA ILE A 183 -16.21 7.46 1.85
C ILE A 183 -15.66 8.85 2.16
N MET A 184 -15.56 9.21 3.44
CA MET A 184 -14.97 10.49 3.87
C MET A 184 -13.51 10.61 3.42
N THR A 185 -12.74 9.55 3.54
CA THR A 185 -11.33 9.54 3.09
C THR A 185 -11.22 9.68 1.58
N GLY A 186 -12.10 9.02 0.82
CA GLY A 186 -12.18 9.17 -0.64
C GLY A 186 -12.48 10.60 -1.06
N LEU A 187 -13.47 11.25 -0.42
CA LEU A 187 -13.84 12.63 -0.70
C LEU A 187 -12.68 13.62 -0.45
N VAL A 188 -12.01 13.50 0.69
CA VAL A 188 -10.81 14.31 1.01
C VAL A 188 -9.69 14.04 0.01
N GLY A 189 -9.49 12.78 -0.36
CA GLY A 189 -8.47 12.36 -1.32
C GLY A 189 -8.68 12.94 -2.72
N PHE A 190 -9.91 12.92 -3.22
CA PHE A 190 -10.25 13.55 -4.50
C PHE A 190 -10.03 15.06 -4.48
N GLY A 191 -10.45 15.75 -3.42
CA GLY A 191 -10.22 17.19 -3.28
C GLY A 191 -8.72 17.54 -3.31
N ALA A 192 -7.90 16.75 -2.60
CA ALA A 192 -6.45 16.93 -2.60
C ALA A 192 -5.81 16.67 -3.97
N LEU A 193 -6.29 15.68 -4.72
CA LEU A 193 -5.82 15.41 -6.08
C LEU A 193 -6.10 16.58 -7.02
N ILE A 194 -7.31 17.15 -6.96
CA ILE A 194 -7.68 18.32 -7.76
C ILE A 194 -6.77 19.51 -7.41
N SER A 195 -6.55 19.77 -6.12
CA SER A 195 -5.64 20.83 -5.66
C SER A 195 -4.22 20.63 -6.18
N PHE A 196 -3.71 19.40 -6.14
CA PHE A 196 -2.38 19.07 -6.66
C PHE A 196 -2.25 19.36 -8.15
N LEU A 197 -3.26 18.98 -8.94
CA LEU A 197 -3.28 19.24 -10.38
C LEU A 197 -3.33 20.74 -10.65
N ASN A 198 -4.14 21.50 -9.91
CA ASN A 198 -4.23 22.95 -10.07
C ASN A 198 -2.89 23.65 -9.77
N ASP A 199 -2.25 23.33 -8.65
CA ASP A 199 -0.91 23.83 -8.30
C ASP A 199 0.11 23.53 -9.42
N ARG A 200 0.01 22.35 -10.03
CA ARG A 200 0.93 21.96 -11.11
C ARG A 200 0.67 22.73 -12.40
N MET A 201 -0.59 22.97 -12.76
CA MET A 201 -0.95 23.78 -13.92
C MET A 201 -0.52 25.24 -13.75
N GLU A 202 -0.71 25.83 -12.57
CA GLU A 202 -0.25 27.18 -12.27
C GLU A 202 1.27 27.29 -12.38
N SER A 203 2.02 26.28 -11.95
CA SER A 203 3.49 26.26 -12.09
C SER A 203 4.01 26.14 -13.53
N LEU A 204 3.15 25.82 -14.50
CA LEU A 204 3.49 25.70 -15.92
C LEU A 204 3.15 26.96 -16.73
N LYS A 205 2.41 27.90 -16.14
CA LYS A 205 2.13 29.22 -16.71
C LYS A 205 3.21 30.20 -16.28
#